data_AF-A0A7Y2BW99-F1
#
_entry.id   AF-A0A7Y2BW99-F1
#
_cell.length_a   1.000
_cell.length_b   1.000
_cell.length_c   1.000
_cell.angle_alpha   90.00
_cell.angle_beta   90.00
_cell.angle_gamma   90.00
#
_symmetry.space_group_name_H-M   'P 1'
#
loop_
_entity.id
_entity.type
_entity.pdbx_description
1 polymer ?
#
loop_
_entity_poly.entity_id
_entity_poly.type
_entity_poly.pdbx_seq_one_letter_code
_entity_poly.pdbx_strand_id
1 'polypeptide(L)'
;MLYLLFKSLHIITMVAWFAGLFYLVRLFVYHVEAFDQEEDKRIILTKQFNIMERRLYRFICNPAMMLTWTFGLIMLYMNGLEWLKLNPWMHIKITLVILLTLYHLRCKKYIEKLDQGIKPFNSFQYRLFNELPTLFLVTIVILAVFKNSTNYVYTFGGIIAFAIVLFLIVRLYKSKREK
;
A
#
# COMPACT_ATOMS: atom_id res chain seq x y z
N MET A 1 -17.79 -7.80 -23.55
CA MET A 1 -17.66 -8.75 -22.41
C MET A 1 -16.23 -8.85 -21.88
N LEU A 2 -15.22 -9.02 -22.75
CA LEU A 2 -13.82 -9.18 -22.34
C LEU A 2 -13.25 -8.03 -21.48
N TYR A 3 -13.58 -6.77 -21.81
CA TYR A 3 -13.17 -5.62 -21.00
C TYR A 3 -13.70 -5.70 -19.56
N LEU A 4 -14.97 -6.09 -19.38
CA LEU A 4 -15.58 -6.23 -18.06
C LEU A 4 -14.94 -7.35 -17.25
N LEU A 5 -14.54 -8.45 -17.90
CA LEU A 5 -13.79 -9.53 -17.27
C LEU A 5 -12.45 -9.01 -16.72
N PHE A 6 -11.64 -8.34 -17.55
CA PHE A 6 -10.36 -7.78 -17.11
C PHE A 6 -10.53 -6.70 -16.04
N LYS A 7 -11.60 -5.90 -16.12
CA LYS A 7 -11.93 -4.93 -15.08
C LYS A 7 -12.24 -5.61 -13.74
N SER A 8 -13.04 -6.67 -13.75
CA SER A 8 -13.33 -7.44 -12.55
C SER A 8 -12.08 -8.09 -11.97
N LEU A 9 -11.27 -8.74 -12.81
CA LEU A 9 -10.01 -9.36 -12.39
C LEU A 9 -9.02 -8.33 -11.82
N HIS A 10 -8.90 -7.16 -12.45
CA HIS A 10 -8.09 -6.05 -11.94
C HIS A 10 -8.54 -5.58 -10.56
N ILE A 11 -9.85 -5.45 -10.33
CA ILE A 11 -10.37 -5.04 -9.02
C ILE A 11 -10.08 -6.11 -7.96
N ILE A 12 -10.32 -7.39 -8.28
CA ILE A 12 -10.06 -8.51 -7.36
C ILE A 12 -8.59 -8.54 -6.94
N THR A 13 -7.67 -8.45 -7.91
CA THR A 13 -6.23 -8.51 -7.62
C THR A 13 -5.73 -7.23 -6.96
N MET A 14 -6.33 -6.07 -7.27
CA MET A 14 -6.05 -4.83 -6.54
C MET A 14 -6.44 -4.94 -5.06
N VAL A 15 -7.62 -5.47 -4.76
CA VAL A 15 -8.06 -5.70 -3.37
C VAL A 15 -7.10 -6.64 -2.65
N ALA A 16 -6.72 -7.76 -3.29
CA ALA A 16 -5.75 -8.69 -2.71
C ALA A 16 -4.38 -8.02 -2.46
N TRP A 17 -3.92 -7.15 -3.36
CA TRP A 17 -2.66 -6.44 -3.21
C TRP A 17 -2.70 -5.46 -2.02
N PHE A 18 -3.74 -4.62 -1.92
CA PHE A 18 -3.89 -3.68 -0.81
C PHE A 18 -4.09 -4.39 0.53
N ALA A 19 -4.88 -5.46 0.58
CA ALA A 19 -5.03 -6.27 1.79
C ALA A 19 -3.68 -6.84 2.26
N GLY A 20 -2.86 -7.34 1.32
CA GLY A 20 -1.51 -7.79 1.59
C GLY A 20 -0.60 -6.69 2.12
N LEU A 21 -0.63 -5.50 1.52
CA LEU A 21 0.19 -4.35 1.95
C LEU A 21 -0.18 -3.87 3.36
N PHE A 22 -1.48 -3.72 3.66
CA PHE A 22 -1.95 -3.34 4.99
C PHE A 22 -1.49 -4.32 6.06
N TYR A 23 -1.59 -5.62 5.76
CA TYR A 23 -1.16 -6.63 6.71
C TYR A 23 0.37 -6.69 6.85
N LEU A 24 1.10 -6.57 5.73
CA LEU A 24 2.57 -6.65 5.72
C LEU A 24 3.21 -5.55 6.56
N VAL A 25 2.77 -4.31 6.37
CA VAL A 25 3.38 -3.18 7.06
C VAL A 25 3.02 -3.21 8.55
N ARG A 26 1.84 -3.73 8.87
CA ARG A 26 1.45 -4.01 10.26
C ARG A 26 2.36 -5.04 10.92
N LEU A 27 2.81 -6.06 10.19
CA LEU A 27 3.80 -7.02 10.71
C LEU A 27 5.12 -6.32 11.05
N PHE A 28 5.59 -5.36 10.24
CA PHE A 28 6.83 -4.61 10.56
C PHE A 28 6.76 -3.89 11.90
N VAL A 29 5.59 -3.34 12.26
CA VAL A 29 5.38 -2.72 13.57
C VAL A 29 5.60 -3.75 14.69
N TYR A 30 4.96 -4.92 14.58
CA TYR A 30 5.06 -5.98 15.58
C TYR A 30 6.44 -6.61 15.64
N HIS A 31 7.11 -6.72 14.49
CA HIS A 31 8.48 -7.22 14.41
C HIS A 31 9.45 -6.27 15.12
N VAL A 32 9.32 -4.96 14.92
CA VAL A 32 10.14 -3.99 15.66
C VAL A 32 9.88 -4.05 17.17
N GLU A 33 8.62 -4.18 17.58
CA GLU A 33 8.24 -4.34 18.99
C GLU A 33 8.76 -5.64 19.60
N ALA A 34 8.90 -6.70 18.80
CA ALA A 34 9.44 -7.99 19.25
C ALA A 34 10.93 -7.91 19.61
N PHE A 35 11.68 -7.01 18.98
CA PHE A 35 13.09 -6.80 19.34
C PHE A 35 13.28 -6.20 20.73
N ASP A 36 12.27 -5.54 21.28
CA ASP A 36 12.31 -4.92 22.61
C ASP A 36 11.75 -5.85 23.72
N GLN A 37 11.43 -7.10 23.37
CA GLN A 37 10.98 -8.13 24.31
C GLN A 37 12.16 -8.85 24.98
N GLU A 38 11.86 -9.59 26.05
CA GLU A 38 12.76 -10.55 26.69
C GLU A 38 13.35 -11.54 25.67
N GLU A 39 14.55 -12.04 25.94
CA GLU A 39 15.37 -12.79 24.98
C GLU A 39 14.63 -13.99 24.36
N ASP A 40 13.99 -14.82 25.20
CA ASP A 40 13.24 -15.99 24.73
C ASP A 40 12.11 -15.61 23.77
N LYS A 41 11.31 -14.59 24.14
CA LYS A 41 10.20 -14.10 23.33
C LYS A 41 10.70 -13.45 22.04
N ARG A 42 11.76 -12.66 22.12
CA ARG A 42 12.39 -11.97 20.99
C ARG A 42 12.82 -12.98 19.92
N ILE A 43 13.51 -14.06 20.31
CA ILE A 43 13.99 -15.08 19.37
C ILE A 43 12.80 -15.77 18.67
N ILE A 44 11.78 -16.16 19.43
CA ILE A 44 10.62 -16.87 18.89
C ILE A 44 9.83 -15.98 17.92
N LEU A 45 9.53 -14.74 18.35
CA LEU A 45 8.70 -13.81 17.59
C LEU A 45 9.40 -13.32 16.32
N THR A 46 10.67 -12.93 16.39
CA THR A 46 11.42 -12.45 15.21
C THR A 46 11.53 -13.54 14.14
N LYS A 47 11.82 -14.78 14.54
CA LYS A 47 11.84 -15.94 13.62
C LYS A 47 10.48 -16.16 12.95
N GLN A 48 9.39 -16.02 13.70
CA GLN A 48 8.04 -16.16 13.16
C GLN A 48 7.69 -15.01 12.20
N PHE A 49 8.00 -13.77 12.57
CA PHE A 49 7.71 -12.60 11.73
C PHE A 49 8.50 -12.63 10.41
N ASN A 50 9.76 -13.03 10.43
CA ASN A 50 10.57 -13.26 9.21
C ASN A 50 9.85 -14.20 8.22
N ILE A 51 9.29 -15.31 8.73
CA ILE A 51 8.56 -16.28 7.91
C ILE A 51 7.28 -15.66 7.36
N MET A 52 6.50 -15.00 8.21
CA MET A 52 5.21 -14.41 7.84
C MET A 52 5.38 -13.32 6.79
N GLU A 53 6.31 -12.38 6.99
CA GLU A 53 6.58 -11.26 6.09
C GLU A 53 7.06 -11.75 4.72
N ARG A 54 8.02 -12.68 4.68
CA ARG A 54 8.53 -13.27 3.43
C ARG A 54 7.45 -14.01 2.65
N ARG A 55 6.66 -14.83 3.34
CA ARG A 55 5.58 -15.62 2.69
C ARG A 55 4.48 -14.70 2.16
N LEU A 56 4.03 -13.75 2.98
CA LEU A 56 3.03 -12.77 2.59
C LEU A 56 3.48 -11.96 1.36
N TYR A 57 4.69 -11.41 1.39
CA TYR A 57 5.22 -10.62 0.29
C TYR A 57 5.36 -11.44 -1.00
N ARG A 58 5.93 -12.66 -0.90
CA ARG A 58 6.23 -13.50 -2.07
C ARG A 58 4.98 -14.15 -2.68
N PHE A 59 4.07 -14.65 -1.86
CA PHE A 59 2.94 -15.47 -2.32
C PHE A 59 1.63 -14.70 -2.46
N ILE A 60 1.47 -13.55 -1.82
CA ILE A 60 0.24 -12.76 -1.88
C ILE A 60 0.54 -11.41 -2.54
N CYS A 61 1.39 -10.58 -1.96
CA CYS A 61 1.56 -9.20 -2.41
C CYS A 61 2.15 -9.10 -3.83
N ASN A 62 3.25 -9.81 -4.11
CA ASN A 62 3.90 -9.80 -5.43
C ASN A 62 2.98 -10.28 -6.56
N PRO A 63 2.36 -11.48 -6.49
CA PRO A 63 1.50 -11.94 -7.58
C PRO A 63 0.26 -11.05 -7.74
N ALA A 64 -0.34 -10.57 -6.64
CA ALA A 64 -1.47 -9.65 -6.71
C ALA A 64 -1.10 -8.32 -7.40
N MET A 65 0.07 -7.74 -7.07
CA MET A 65 0.60 -6.56 -7.75
C MET A 65 0.81 -6.81 -9.24
N MET A 66 1.48 -7.90 -9.60
CA MET A 66 1.78 -8.24 -10.99
C MET A 66 0.49 -8.38 -11.80
N LEU A 67 -0.49 -9.14 -11.29
CA LEU A 67 -1.78 -9.33 -11.95
C LEU A 67 -2.58 -8.01 -12.04
N THR A 68 -2.54 -7.17 -11.00
CA THR A 68 -3.18 -5.84 -11.03
C THR A 68 -2.62 -5.00 -12.19
N TRP A 69 -1.29 -4.97 -12.34
CA TRP A 69 -0.62 -4.31 -13.46
C TRP A 69 -0.98 -4.92 -14.80
N THR A 70 -0.90 -6.24 -14.94
CA THR A 70 -1.22 -6.95 -16.18
C THR A 70 -2.64 -6.63 -16.66
N PHE A 71 -3.65 -6.77 -15.81
CA PHE A 71 -5.03 -6.48 -16.20
C PHE A 71 -5.27 -4.99 -16.43
N GLY A 72 -4.57 -4.10 -15.69
CA GLY A 72 -4.61 -2.66 -15.91
C GLY A 72 -4.05 -2.25 -17.27
N LEU A 73 -2.91 -2.83 -17.66
CA LEU A 73 -2.27 -2.61 -18.96
C LEU A 73 -3.08 -3.18 -20.12
N ILE A 74 -3.69 -4.35 -19.94
CA ILE A 74 -4.60 -4.93 -20.93
C ILE A 74 -5.80 -3.99 -21.16
N MET A 75 -6.44 -3.50 -20.09
CA MET A 75 -7.55 -2.56 -20.22
C MET A 75 -7.13 -1.23 -20.88
N LEU A 76 -5.93 -0.74 -20.56
CA LEU A 76 -5.37 0.45 -21.21
C LEU A 76 -5.17 0.24 -22.71
N TYR A 77 -4.61 -0.90 -23.10
CA TYR A 77 -4.44 -1.27 -24.50
C TYR A 77 -5.78 -1.38 -25.23
N MET A 78 -6.79 -2.02 -24.62
CA MET A 78 -8.13 -2.15 -25.20
C MET A 78 -8.84 -0.81 -25.44
N ASN A 79 -8.58 0.21 -24.61
CA ASN A 79 -9.16 1.54 -24.78
C ASN A 79 -8.45 2.38 -25.86
N GLY A 80 -7.20 2.06 -26.21
CA GLY A 80 -6.41 2.75 -27.22
C GLY A 80 -5.71 4.04 -26.73
N LEU A 81 -4.69 4.46 -27.49
CA LEU A 81 -3.84 5.61 -27.15
C LEU A 81 -4.57 6.95 -27.24
N GLU A 82 -5.50 7.10 -28.18
CA GLU A 82 -6.30 8.33 -28.32
C GLU A 82 -7.19 8.56 -27.10
N TRP A 83 -7.83 7.50 -26.60
CA TRP A 83 -8.60 7.56 -25.36
C TRP A 83 -7.72 7.98 -24.18
N LEU A 84 -6.50 7.44 -24.06
CA LEU A 84 -5.59 7.81 -22.98
C LEU A 84 -5.25 9.31 -23.01
N LYS A 85 -4.97 9.87 -24.19
CA LYS A 85 -4.69 11.31 -24.37
C LYS A 85 -5.86 12.20 -23.93
N LEU A 86 -7.09 11.77 -24.18
CA LEU A 86 -8.31 12.49 -23.80
C LEU A 86 -8.72 12.31 -22.32
N ASN A 87 -7.98 11.51 -21.56
CA ASN A 87 -8.32 11.17 -20.16
C ASN A 87 -7.18 11.52 -19.19
N PRO A 88 -7.01 12.81 -18.82
CA PRO A 88 -5.94 13.27 -17.91
C PRO A 88 -5.88 12.52 -16.57
N TRP A 89 -7.04 12.14 -16.01
CA TRP A 89 -7.13 11.38 -14.77
C TRP A 89 -6.37 10.05 -14.81
N MET A 90 -6.24 9.42 -15.99
CA MET A 90 -5.51 8.16 -16.12
C MET A 90 -4.00 8.35 -15.97
N HIS A 91 -3.45 9.48 -16.44
CA HIS A 91 -2.04 9.79 -16.25
C HIS A 91 -1.72 9.93 -14.76
N ILE A 92 -2.55 10.69 -14.03
CA ILE A 92 -2.41 10.85 -12.57
C ILE A 92 -2.54 9.49 -11.87
N LYS A 93 -3.53 8.67 -12.26
CA LYS A 93 -3.72 7.33 -11.68
C LYS A 93 -2.49 6.45 -11.90
N ILE A 94 -1.95 6.40 -13.13
CA ILE A 94 -0.77 5.59 -13.45
C ILE A 94 0.43 6.05 -12.62
N THR A 95 0.66 7.36 -12.52
CA THR A 95 1.73 7.90 -11.65
C THR A 95 1.58 7.44 -10.21
N LEU A 96 0.37 7.49 -9.64
CA LEU A 96 0.12 7.01 -8.28
C LEU A 96 0.35 5.51 -8.12
N VAL A 97 -0.04 4.69 -9.10
CA VAL A 97 0.20 3.23 -9.06
C VAL A 97 1.71 2.92 -9.20
N ILE A 98 2.47 3.71 -9.97
CA ILE A 98 3.94 3.61 -10.02
C ILE A 98 4.54 3.93 -8.65
N LEU A 99 4.11 5.03 -8.00
CA LEU A 99 4.56 5.39 -6.66
C LEU A 99 4.22 4.31 -5.62
N LEU A 100 3.02 3.72 -5.70
CA LEU A 100 2.62 2.59 -4.86
C LEU A 100 3.49 1.35 -5.12
N THR A 101 3.90 1.13 -6.37
CA THR A 101 4.82 0.04 -6.73
C THR A 101 6.20 0.28 -6.13
N LEU A 102 6.72 1.51 -6.16
CA LEU A 102 7.97 1.86 -5.47
C LEU A 102 7.87 1.65 -3.96
N TYR A 103 6.74 2.01 -3.35
CA TYR A 103 6.44 1.71 -1.95
C TYR A 103 6.47 0.20 -1.66
N HIS A 104 5.82 -0.60 -2.50
CA HIS A 104 5.82 -2.07 -2.39
C HIS A 104 7.24 -2.64 -2.47
N LEU A 105 8.05 -2.19 -3.43
CA LEU A 105 9.45 -2.59 -3.55
C LEU A 105 10.31 -2.13 -2.37
N ARG A 106 9.98 -0.99 -1.77
CA ARG A 106 10.62 -0.51 -0.54
C ARG A 106 10.29 -1.42 0.64
N CYS A 107 9.08 -1.98 0.72
CA CYS A 107 8.71 -2.98 1.73
C CYS A 107 9.61 -4.21 1.65
N LYS A 108 9.96 -4.68 0.45
CA LYS A 108 10.94 -5.78 0.28
C LYS A 108 12.27 -5.49 0.99
N LYS A 109 12.80 -4.28 0.81
CA LYS A 109 14.05 -3.84 1.45
C LYS A 109 13.91 -3.78 2.98
N TYR A 110 12.72 -3.51 3.51
CA TYR A 110 12.47 -3.53 4.96
C TYR A 110 12.42 -4.95 5.51
N ILE A 111 11.78 -5.89 4.80
CA ILE A 111 11.82 -7.33 5.14
C ILE A 111 13.28 -7.79 5.27
N GLU A 112 14.10 -7.51 4.25
CA GLU A 112 15.52 -7.91 4.23
C GLU A 112 16.33 -7.31 5.40
N LYS A 113 16.03 -6.07 5.80
CA LYS A 113 16.70 -5.42 6.94
C LYS A 113 16.23 -5.97 8.29
N LEU A 114 14.93 -6.19 8.45
CA LEU A 114 14.37 -6.74 9.68
C LEU A 114 14.84 -8.18 9.88
N ASP A 115 14.92 -8.98 8.81
CA ASP A 115 15.51 -10.32 8.84
C ASP A 115 16.96 -10.34 9.36
N GLN A 116 17.72 -9.27 9.11
CA GLN A 116 19.10 -9.09 9.57
C GLN A 116 19.20 -8.50 11.00
N GLY A 117 18.07 -8.30 11.68
CA GLY A 117 18.03 -7.65 13.00
C GLY A 117 18.25 -6.14 12.96
N ILE A 118 18.26 -5.52 11.77
CA ILE A 118 18.45 -4.08 11.62
C ILE A 118 17.09 -3.39 11.70
N LYS A 119 16.96 -2.41 12.62
CA LYS A 119 15.77 -1.58 12.78
C LYS A 119 15.92 -0.25 12.01
N PRO A 120 15.50 -0.14 10.74
CA PRO A 120 15.63 1.12 10.00
C PRO A 120 14.66 2.19 10.51
N PHE A 121 13.55 1.78 11.12
CA PHE A 121 12.51 2.62 11.69
C PHE A 121 12.06 2.07 13.04
N ASN A 122 11.56 2.95 13.90
CA ASN A 122 10.90 2.56 15.15
C ASN A 122 9.41 2.18 14.91
N SER A 123 8.75 1.61 15.93
CA SER A 123 7.34 1.19 15.86
C SER A 123 6.41 2.31 15.40
N PHE A 124 6.62 3.55 15.87
CA PHE A 124 5.81 4.70 15.48
C PHE A 124 5.98 5.07 14.01
N GLN A 125 7.21 5.10 13.51
CA GLN A 125 7.51 5.37 12.10
C GLN A 125 6.90 4.29 11.19
N TYR A 126 6.95 3.01 11.57
CA TYR A 126 6.28 1.96 10.82
C TYR A 126 4.75 2.06 10.87
N ARG A 127 4.16 2.56 11.95
CA ARG A 127 2.71 2.87 12.01
C ARG A 127 2.34 3.99 11.03
N LEU A 128 3.14 5.06 10.95
CA LEU A 128 2.92 6.09 9.93
C LEU A 128 3.10 5.52 8.52
N PHE A 129 4.09 4.66 8.32
CA PHE A 129 4.33 3.98 7.05
C PHE A 129 3.16 3.06 6.66
N ASN A 130 2.42 2.49 7.63
CA ASN A 130 1.22 1.67 7.43
C ASN A 130 0.04 2.45 6.85
N GLU A 131 0.00 3.77 7.04
CA GLU A 131 -1.10 4.60 6.53
C GLU A 131 -0.89 5.06 5.09
N LEU A 132 0.34 4.96 4.56
CA LEU A 132 0.64 5.35 3.18
C LEU A 132 -0.19 4.56 2.14
N PRO A 133 -0.35 3.22 2.24
CA PRO A 133 -1.25 2.47 1.37
C PRO A 133 -2.70 2.97 1.45
N THR A 134 -3.17 3.43 2.60
CA THR A 134 -4.53 3.98 2.76
C THR A 134 -4.70 5.24 1.91
N LEU A 135 -3.71 6.13 1.93
CA LEU A 135 -3.71 7.35 1.11
C LEU A 135 -3.74 7.03 -0.39
N PHE A 136 -2.93 6.07 -0.83
CA PHE A 136 -2.95 5.61 -2.22
C PHE A 136 -4.30 5.03 -2.60
N LEU A 137 -4.87 4.14 -1.76
CA LEU A 137 -6.16 3.50 -2.01
C LEU A 137 -7.27 4.53 -2.20
N VAL A 138 -7.44 5.43 -1.24
CA VAL A 138 -8.49 6.46 -1.26
C VAL A 138 -8.35 7.33 -2.50
N THR A 139 -7.13 7.82 -2.76
CA THR A 139 -6.86 8.69 -3.91
C THR A 139 -7.15 7.98 -5.24
N ILE A 140 -6.63 6.76 -5.42
CA ILE A 140 -6.78 6.01 -6.67
C ILE A 140 -8.24 5.64 -6.93
N VAL A 141 -9.00 5.27 -5.89
CA VAL A 141 -10.42 4.91 -6.01
C VAL A 141 -11.26 6.14 -6.35
N ILE A 142 -11.08 7.27 -5.66
CA ILE A 142 -11.79 8.52 -5.98
C ILE A 142 -11.52 8.91 -7.44
N LEU A 143 -10.24 8.93 -7.84
CA LEU A 143 -9.86 9.27 -9.20
C LEU A 143 -10.46 8.32 -10.25
N ALA A 144 -10.55 7.02 -9.94
CA ALA A 144 -11.14 6.02 -10.84
C ALA A 144 -12.68 6.10 -10.96
N VAL A 145 -13.36 6.54 -9.90
CA VAL A 145 -14.82 6.68 -9.88
C VAL A 145 -15.26 7.98 -10.55
N PHE A 146 -14.64 9.10 -10.19
CA PHE A 146 -15.05 10.43 -10.67
C PHE A 146 -14.39 10.83 -12.01
N LYS A 147 -13.26 10.22 -12.39
CA LYS A 147 -12.61 10.38 -13.71
C LYS A 147 -12.43 11.87 -14.08
N ASN A 148 -12.92 12.27 -15.26
CA ASN A 148 -12.89 13.65 -15.77
C ASN A 148 -13.90 14.59 -15.10
N SER A 149 -14.87 14.08 -14.34
CA SER A 149 -15.84 14.91 -13.62
C SER A 149 -15.27 15.52 -12.34
N THR A 150 -14.02 15.19 -12.00
CA THR A 150 -13.40 15.60 -10.74
C THR A 150 -12.69 16.95 -10.90
N ASN A 151 -13.02 17.90 -10.02
CA ASN A 151 -12.18 19.09 -9.87
C ASN A 151 -10.92 18.70 -9.09
N TYR A 152 -9.77 18.78 -9.76
CA TYR A 152 -8.50 18.35 -9.21
C TYR A 152 -8.12 19.12 -7.94
N VAL A 153 -8.49 20.41 -7.82
CA VAL A 153 -8.20 21.21 -6.62
C VAL A 153 -8.88 20.63 -5.39
N TYR A 154 -10.18 20.31 -5.48
CA TYR A 154 -10.91 19.69 -4.36
C TYR A 154 -10.43 18.27 -4.07
N THR A 155 -9.99 17.53 -5.09
CA THR A 155 -9.45 16.18 -4.93
C THR A 155 -8.14 16.21 -4.16
N PHE A 156 -7.18 17.05 -4.58
CA PHE A 156 -5.91 17.22 -3.88
C PHE A 156 -6.08 17.82 -2.49
N GLY A 157 -6.96 18.82 -2.34
CA GLY A 157 -7.31 19.39 -1.04
C GLY A 157 -7.90 18.34 -0.09
N GLY A 158 -8.82 17.51 -0.58
CA GLY A 158 -9.43 16.42 0.19
C GLY A 158 -8.43 15.35 0.61
N ILE A 159 -7.47 14.98 -0.26
CA ILE A 159 -6.41 14.03 0.06
C ILE A 159 -5.47 14.58 1.13
N ILE A 160 -5.08 15.85 1.02
CA ILE A 160 -4.23 16.51 2.02
C ILE A 160 -4.96 16.57 3.36
N ALA A 161 -6.22 17.00 3.37
CA ALA A 161 -7.05 17.02 4.58
C ALA A 161 -7.16 15.63 5.20
N PHE A 162 -7.42 14.59 4.40
CA PHE A 162 -7.50 13.21 4.86
C PHE A 162 -6.17 12.70 5.43
N ALA A 163 -5.04 13.03 4.78
CA ALA A 163 -3.71 12.70 5.29
C ALA A 163 -3.40 13.39 6.63
N ILE A 164 -3.80 14.66 6.78
CA ILE A 164 -3.68 15.39 8.05
C ILE A 164 -4.54 14.71 9.12
N VAL A 165 -5.78 14.34 8.81
CA VAL A 165 -6.67 13.64 9.76
C VAL A 165 -6.07 12.30 10.20
N LEU A 166 -5.57 11.47 9.27
CA LEU A 166 -4.89 10.22 9.61
C LEU A 166 -3.66 10.47 10.49
N PHE A 167 -2.84 11.46 10.15
CA PHE A 167 -1.68 11.83 10.96
C PHE A 167 -2.07 12.26 12.39
N LEU A 168 -3.13 13.06 12.54
CA LEU A 168 -3.65 13.48 13.84
C LEU A 168 -4.17 12.30 14.64
N ILE A 169 -4.92 11.38 14.03
CA ILE A 169 -5.41 10.15 14.68
C ILE A 169 -4.25 9.32 15.20
N VAL A 170 -3.22 9.07 14.39
CA VAL A 170 -2.05 8.29 14.80
C VAL A 170 -1.29 8.99 15.94
N ARG A 171 -1.17 10.32 15.89
CA ARG A 171 -0.52 11.11 16.94
C ARG A 171 -1.32 11.08 18.26
N LEU A 172 -2.64 11.19 18.20
CA LEU A 172 -3.51 11.11 19.37
C LEU A 172 -3.49 9.70 19.99
N TYR A 173 -3.45 8.66 19.16
CA TYR A 173 -3.34 7.28 19.64
C TYR A 173 -2.04 7.05 20.41
N LYS A 174 -0.93 7.66 19.99
CA LYS A 174 0.35 7.63 20.73
C LYS A 174 0.21 8.25 22.13
N SER A 175 -0.40 9.44 22.23
CA SER A 175 -0.55 10.17 23.50
C SER A 175 -1.37 9.43 24.56
N LYS A 176 -2.28 8.52 24.16
CA LYS A 176 -3.09 7.71 25.08
C LYS A 176 -2.39 6.42 25.56
N ARG A 177 -1.32 5.98 24.91
CA ARG A 177 -0.57 4.76 25.30
C ARG A 177 0.64 5.08 26.17
N GLU A 178 1.12 6.32 26.13
CA GLU A 178 2.21 6.84 26.98
C GLU A 178 1.70 7.44 28.31
N LYS A 179 0.38 7.43 28.55
CA LYS A 179 -0.27 7.72 29.83
C LYS A 179 -0.83 6.42 30.41
#